data_AF-A0A0D1DAU9-F1
#
_entry.id   AF-A0A0D1DAU9-F1
#
_cell.length_a   1.000
_cell.length_b   1.000
_cell.length_c   1.000
_cell.angle_alpha   90.00
_cell.angle_beta   90.00
_cell.angle_gamma   90.00
#
_symmetry.space_group_name_H-M   'P 1'
#
loop_
_entity.id
_entity.type
_entity.pdbx_description
1 polymer ?
#
loop_
_entity_poly.entity_id
_entity_poly.type
_entity_poly.pdbx_seq_one_letter_code
_entity_poly.pdbx_strand_id
1 'polypeptide(L)' 'MRALFHGNVRFREIADAVPGLSDRTLSARLKELTAHGIVEGDPSGRGYRLTEKGRDLRLILIELAKWAHRWRDAPGG' A
#
# COMPACT_ATOMS: atom_id res chain seq x y z
N MET A 1 1.15 -0.69 6.43
CA MET A 1 2.05 -0.14 5.38
C MET A 1 3.55 -0.47 5.55
N ARG A 2 3.95 -1.39 6.44
CA ARG A 2 5.37 -1.73 6.70
C ARG A 2 5.80 -3.09 6.12
N ALA A 3 4.86 -3.93 5.66
CA ALA A 3 5.15 -5.29 5.20
C ALA A 3 5.86 -5.36 3.84
N LEU A 4 5.70 -4.38 2.95
CA LEU A 4 6.20 -4.42 1.56
C LEU A 4 7.72 -4.20 1.41
N PHE A 5 8.47 -4.08 2.51
CA PHE A 5 9.90 -3.74 2.53
C PHE A 5 10.83 -4.96 2.60
N HIS A 6 10.31 -6.14 2.95
CA HIS A 6 11.10 -7.35 3.16
C HIS A 6 10.51 -8.51 2.37
N GLY A 7 10.64 -8.45 1.05
CA GLY A 7 10.14 -9.53 0.20
C GLY A 7 8.63 -9.67 0.24
N ASN A 8 8.17 -10.70 -0.45
CA ASN A 8 6.79 -10.89 -0.86
C ASN A 8 5.81 -10.84 0.30
N VAL A 9 4.80 -10.00 0.19
CA VAL A 9 3.72 -9.93 1.17
C VAL A 9 2.54 -10.74 0.65
N ARG A 10 2.08 -11.70 1.43
CA ARG A 10 0.90 -12.49 1.08
C ARG A 10 -0.35 -11.64 1.19
N PHE A 11 -1.38 -12.00 0.43
CA PHE A 11 -2.68 -11.34 0.48
C PHE A 11 -3.22 -11.19 1.91
N ARG A 12 -3.14 -12.26 2.71
CA ARG A 12 -3.62 -12.27 4.10
C ARG A 12 -2.89 -11.26 4.97
N GLU A 13 -1.57 -11.15 4.82
CA GLU A 13 -0.76 -10.18 5.56
C GLU A 13 -1.10 -8.73 5.17
N ILE A 14 -1.53 -8.49 3.92
CA ILE A 14 -2.04 -7.19 3.49
C ILE A 14 -3.42 -6.91 4.10
N ALA A 15 -4.32 -7.90 4.09
CA ALA A 15 -5.66 -7.78 4.68
C ALA A 15 -5.60 -7.49 6.18
N ASP A 16 -4.78 -8.24 6.92
CA ASP A 16 -4.61 -8.09 8.37
C ASP A 16 -3.98 -6.74 8.74
N ALA A 17 -3.19 -6.15 7.84
CA ALA A 17 -2.58 -4.83 8.05
C ALA A 17 -3.55 -3.65 7.83
N VAL A 18 -4.77 -3.89 7.32
CA VAL A 18 -5.78 -2.86 7.07
C VAL A 18 -7.13 -3.29 7.67
N PRO A 19 -7.35 -3.09 8.98
CA PRO A 19 -8.61 -3.43 9.64
C PRO A 19 -9.81 -2.76 8.96
N GLY A 20 -10.89 -3.54 8.74
CA GLY A 20 -12.08 -3.08 8.00
C GLY A 20 -12.00 -3.24 6.47
N LEU A 21 -10.81 -3.60 5.97
CA LEU A 21 -10.51 -4.06 4.61
C LEU A 21 -11.27 -5.32 4.16
N SER A 22 -12.39 -5.24 3.41
CA SER A 22 -12.97 -6.48 2.84
C SER A 22 -12.07 -7.12 1.76
N ASP A 23 -12.01 -8.45 1.73
CA ASP A 23 -11.21 -9.22 0.75
C ASP A 23 -11.53 -8.86 -0.71
N ARG A 24 -12.82 -8.59 -1.01
CA ARG A 24 -13.26 -8.14 -2.34
C ARG A 24 -12.64 -6.79 -2.71
N THR A 25 -12.64 -5.84 -1.77
CA THR A 25 -12.09 -4.50 -2.02
C THR A 25 -10.57 -4.56 -2.13
N LEU A 26 -9.91 -5.34 -1.27
CA LEU A 26 -8.47 -5.55 -1.35
C LEU A 26 -8.07 -6.15 -2.70
N SER A 27 -8.79 -7.19 -3.16
CA SER A 27 -8.54 -7.82 -4.46
C SER A 27 -8.72 -6.84 -5.62
N ALA A 28 -9.77 -6.02 -5.59
CA ALA A 28 -10.00 -4.99 -6.61
C ALA A 28 -8.87 -3.95 -6.63
N ARG A 29 -8.40 -3.50 -5.45
CA ARG A 29 -7.29 -2.55 -5.34
C ARG A 29 -5.97 -3.15 -5.79
N LEU A 30 -5.66 -4.39 -5.43
CA LEU A 30 -4.45 -5.06 -5.90
C LEU A 30 -4.46 -5.23 -7.43
N LYS A 31 -5.62 -5.57 -8.01
CA LYS A 31 -5.77 -5.64 -9.47
C LYS A 31 -5.52 -4.28 -10.15
N GLU A 32 -6.10 -3.21 -9.62
CA GLU A 32 -5.92 -1.84 -10.11
C GLU A 32 -4.45 -1.39 -10.00
N LEU A 33 -3.83 -1.57 -8.84
CA LEU A 33 -2.41 -1.23 -8.62
C LEU A 33 -1.47 -2.03 -9.51
N THR A 34 -1.82 -3.29 -9.80
CA THR A 34 -1.07 -4.14 -10.73
C THR A 34 -1.23 -3.64 -12.17
N ALA A 35 -2.45 -3.31 -12.59
CA ALA A 35 -2.71 -2.74 -13.92
C ALA A 35 -1.96 -1.42 -14.15
N HIS A 36 -1.74 -0.62 -13.10
CA HIS A 36 -0.96 0.61 -13.17
C HIS A 36 0.55 0.44 -12.97
N GLY A 37 1.04 -0.80 -12.81
CA GLY A 37 2.46 -1.11 -12.63
C GLY A 37 3.04 -0.56 -11.32
N ILE A 38 2.22 -0.41 -10.27
CA ILE A 38 2.62 0.05 -8.94
C ILE A 38 2.97 -1.16 -8.04
N VAL A 39 2.21 -2.24 -8.20
CA VAL A 39 2.40 -3.52 -7.54
C VAL A 39 2.62 -4.58 -8.63
N GLU A 40 3.38 -5.62 -8.31
CA GLU A 40 3.50 -6.81 -9.15
C GLU A 40 3.39 -8.07 -8.30
N GLY A 41 2.89 -9.14 -8.92
CA GLY A 41 2.91 -10.47 -8.34
C GLY A 41 4.34 -11.00 -8.29
N ASP A 42 4.69 -11.68 -7.22
CA ASP A 42 5.98 -12.34 -7.11
C ASP A 42 6.11 -13.50 -8.12
N PRO A 43 7.28 -13.70 -8.76
CA PRO A 43 7.51 -14.82 -9.67
C PRO A 43 7.27 -16.21 -9.07
N SER A 44 7.41 -16.40 -7.75
CA SER A 44 7.09 -17.66 -7.08
C SER A 44 5.59 -17.85 -6.79
N GLY A 45 4.74 -16.88 -7.16
CA GLY A 45 3.29 -16.91 -6.98
C GLY A 45 2.84 -16.72 -5.53
N ARG A 46 3.77 -16.44 -4.60
CA ARG A 46 3.51 -16.43 -3.15
C ARG A 46 3.20 -15.05 -2.56
N GLY A 47 3.02 -14.01 -3.35
CA GLY A 47 2.65 -12.71 -2.81
C GLY A 47 2.79 -11.54 -3.78
N TYR A 48 2.79 -10.35 -3.22
CA TYR A 48 2.86 -9.08 -3.93
C TYR A 48 4.07 -8.28 -3.47
N ARG A 49 4.64 -7.50 -4.38
CA ARG A 49 5.71 -6.54 -4.08
C ARG A 49 5.50 -5.23 -4.81
N LEU A 50 6.07 -4.15 -4.27
CA LEU A 50 6.11 -2.87 -4.99
C LEU A 50 7.09 -2.97 -6.16
N THR A 51 6.69 -2.40 -7.30
CA THR A 51 7.59 -2.10 -8.41
C THR A 51 8.49 -0.92 -8.03
N GLU A 52 9.42 -0.55 -8.91
CA GLU A 52 10.18 0.69 -8.77
C GLU A 52 9.27 1.91 -8.69
N LYS A 53 8.32 2.04 -9.64
CA LYS A 53 7.28 3.06 -9.64
C LYS A 53 6.49 3.12 -8.32
N GLY A 54 6.16 1.96 -7.75
CA GLY A 54 5.46 1.90 -6.47
C GLY A 54 6.30 2.34 -5.27
N ARG A 55 7.62 2.09 -5.31
CA ARG A 55 8.55 2.58 -4.27
C ARG A 55 8.68 4.09 -4.32
N ASP A 56 8.78 4.68 -5.51
CA ASP A 56 8.86 6.14 -5.69
C ASP A 56 7.57 6.83 -5.24
N LEU A 57 6.40 6.30 -5.64
CA LEU A 57 5.11 6.83 -5.22
C LEU A 57 4.98 6.87 -3.69
N ARG A 58 5.50 5.86 -2.99
CA ARG A 58 5.44 5.82 -1.54
C ARG A 58 6.15 6.99 -0.89
N LEU A 59 7.27 7.45 -1.42
CA LEU A 59 8.00 8.60 -0.87
C LEU A 59 7.10 9.84 -0.86
N ILE A 60 6.36 10.06 -1.95
CA ILE A 60 5.39 11.16 -2.07
C ILE A 60 4.25 10.99 -1.06
N LEU A 61 3.69 9.79 -0.92
CA LEU A 61 2.61 9.51 0.03
C LEU A 61 3.04 9.76 1.48
N ILE A 62 4.30 9.49 1.83
CA ILE A 62 4.83 9.78 3.17
C ILE A 62 4.88 11.28 3.42
N GLU A 63 5.39 12.07 2.48
CA GLU A 63 5.44 13.53 2.62
C GLU A 63 4.04 14.14 2.69
N LEU A 64 3.09 13.62 1.90
CA LEU A 64 1.69 14.02 1.99
C LEU A 64 1.07 13.68 3.35
N ALA A 65 1.35 12.50 3.89
CA ALA A 65 0.88 12.10 5.23
C ALA A 65 1.47 12.98 6.33
N LYS A 66 2.76 13.32 6.24
CA LYS A 66 3.43 14.26 7.17
C LYS A 66 2.79 15.64 7.12
N TRP A 67 2.53 16.16 5.91
CA TRP A 67 1.82 17.41 5.74
C TRP A 67 0.42 17.34 6.37
N ALA A 68 -0.36 16.31 6.07
CA ALA A 68 -1.70 16.14 6.61
C ALA A 68 -1.70 16.05 8.14
N HIS A 69 -0.72 15.35 8.73
CA HIS A 69 -0.57 15.28 10.18
C HIS A 69 -0.24 16.64 10.78
N ARG A 70 0.68 17.41 10.17
CA ARG A 70 1.08 18.73 10.64
C ARG A 70 -0.11 19.69 10.80
N TRP A 71 -1.11 19.57 9.92
CA TRP A 71 -2.26 20.47 9.89
C TRP A 71 -3.55 19.87 10.44
N ARG A 72 -3.55 18.59 10.81
CA ARG A 72 -4.72 17.89 11.37
C ARG A 72 -5.10 18.37 12.78
N ASP A 73 -4.15 18.93 13.52
CA ASP A 73 -4.35 19.47 14.87
C ASP A 73 -4.23 21.01 14.90
N ALA A 74 -4.40 21.69 13.77
CA ALA A 74 -4.52 23.15 13.79
C ALA A 74 -5.73 23.52 14.67
N PRO A 75 -5.55 24.31 15.75
CA PRO A 75 -6.68 24.71 16.58
C PRO A 75 -7.58 25.61 15.73
N GLY A 76 -8.76 25.10 15.40
CA GLY A 76 -9.65 25.73 14.42
C GLY A 76 -10.93 24.94 14.21
N GLY A 77 -11.67 24.76 15.30
CA GLY A 77 -13.04 24.24 15.36
C GLY A 77 -13.58 24.47 16.75
#